data_AF-A0A833ZZT2-F1
#
_entry.id   AF-A0A833ZZT2-F1
#
_cell.length_a   1.000
_cell.length_b   1.000
_cell.length_c   1.000
_cell.angle_alpha   90.00
_cell.angle_beta   90.00
_cell.angle_gamma   90.00
#
_symmetry.space_group_name_H-M   'P 1'
#
loop_
_entity.id
_entity.type
_entity.pdbx_description
1 polymer ?
#
loop_
_entity_poly.entity_id
_entity_poly.type
_entity_poly.pdbx_seq_one_letter_code
_entity_poly.pdbx_strand_id
1 'polypeptide(L)'
;MLHYEFPPYATNEIGKVTGVNRRELGHGALAEKALYPVIPKDFPFTIRVTSEVLESNGSSSMASACCGSLALMDAGVPISSAVAGVAIGLVTKNNPDKDEIEDYRLLTDILGIEDYNGDMDFKIAGTNKGITALQADIKLPGIPLKIVMEAIQQASVAKKEILQIMTTNVVKTLSDRSSIVMGESVSQSSSNSSP
;
A
#
# COMPACT_ATOMS: atom_id res chain seq x y z
N MET A 1 -10.59 1.85 8.46
CA MET A 1 -10.10 0.48 8.18
C MET A 1 -9.79 0.35 6.71
N LEU A 2 -8.92 -0.59 6.35
CA LEU A 2 -8.59 -0.93 4.96
C LEU A 2 -8.84 -2.42 4.72
N HIS A 3 -9.65 -2.73 3.72
CA HIS A 3 -9.89 -4.08 3.23
C HIS A 3 -9.09 -4.31 1.95
N TYR A 4 -8.40 -5.45 1.86
CA TYR A 4 -7.53 -5.77 0.73
C TYR A 4 -7.97 -7.11 0.13
N GLU A 5 -8.02 -7.18 -1.20
CA GLU A 5 -8.36 -8.39 -1.94
C GLU A 5 -7.33 -8.66 -3.03
N PHE A 6 -6.93 -9.93 -3.15
CA PHE A 6 -6.06 -10.43 -4.20
C PHE A 6 -6.83 -11.51 -4.98
N PRO A 7 -7.68 -11.09 -5.93
CA PRO A 7 -8.44 -12.03 -6.73
C PRO A 7 -7.51 -12.85 -7.65
N PRO A 8 -7.85 -14.13 -7.95
CA PRO A 8 -7.01 -15.01 -8.77
C PRO A 8 -6.72 -14.49 -10.18
N TYR A 9 -7.65 -13.69 -10.75
CA TYR A 9 -7.46 -13.12 -12.08
C TYR A 9 -6.29 -12.13 -12.15
N ALA A 10 -5.82 -11.59 -11.01
CA ALA A 10 -4.68 -10.67 -10.96
C ALA A 10 -3.36 -11.30 -11.40
N THR A 11 -3.26 -12.63 -11.34
CA THR A 11 -2.13 -13.43 -11.85
C THR A 11 -2.55 -14.34 -13.01
N ASN A 12 -3.72 -14.08 -13.62
CA ASN A 12 -4.31 -14.92 -14.66
C ASN A 12 -4.51 -16.39 -14.23
N GLU A 13 -4.87 -16.59 -12.96
CA GLU A 13 -5.14 -17.90 -12.36
C GLU A 13 -6.63 -18.06 -12.00
N ILE A 14 -7.02 -19.30 -11.69
CA ILE A 14 -8.34 -19.63 -11.14
C ILE A 14 -8.15 -20.07 -9.68
N GLY A 15 -8.96 -19.53 -8.78
CA GLY A 15 -8.88 -19.83 -7.35
C GLY A 15 -10.20 -19.65 -6.63
N LYS A 16 -10.26 -20.11 -5.38
CA LYS A 16 -11.43 -19.89 -4.52
C LYS A 16 -11.40 -18.47 -3.98
N VAL A 17 -12.50 -17.74 -4.15
CA VAL A 17 -12.71 -16.38 -3.60
C VAL A 17 -13.61 -16.38 -2.36
N THR A 18 -13.77 -17.55 -1.72
CA THR A 18 -14.65 -17.71 -0.56
C THR A 18 -13.87 -17.93 0.72
N GLY A 19 -14.34 -17.33 1.82
CA GLY A 19 -13.78 -17.52 3.16
C GLY A 19 -12.65 -16.55 3.51
N VAL A 20 -11.96 -16.85 4.61
CA VAL A 20 -10.91 -15.97 5.17
C VAL A 20 -9.56 -16.30 4.55
N ASN A 21 -8.94 -15.32 3.89
CA ASN A 21 -7.58 -15.42 3.38
C ASN A 21 -6.60 -14.66 4.30
N ARG A 22 -5.66 -15.38 4.92
CA ARG A 22 -4.69 -14.80 5.86
C ARG A 22 -3.70 -13.84 5.19
N ARG A 23 -3.33 -14.12 3.93
CA ARG A 23 -2.40 -13.26 3.17
C ARG A 23 -3.05 -11.92 2.88
N GLU A 24 -4.29 -11.94 2.43
CA GLU A 24 -5.07 -10.72 2.19
C GLU A 24 -5.26 -9.89 3.46
N LEU A 25 -5.60 -10.54 4.58
CA LEU A 25 -5.70 -9.87 5.88
C LEU A 25 -4.37 -9.22 6.29
N GLY A 26 -3.25 -9.93 6.13
CA GLY A 26 -1.92 -9.40 6.45
C GLY A 26 -1.54 -8.19 5.59
N HIS A 27 -1.77 -8.27 4.27
CA HIS A 27 -1.52 -7.16 3.34
C HIS A 27 -2.44 -5.96 3.63
N GLY A 28 -3.71 -6.20 3.91
CA GLY A 28 -4.67 -5.16 4.31
C GLY A 28 -4.22 -4.46 5.60
N ALA A 29 -3.80 -5.22 6.62
CA ALA A 29 -3.29 -4.66 7.86
C ALA A 29 -1.99 -3.86 7.67
N LEU A 30 -1.10 -4.29 6.76
CA LEU A 30 0.11 -3.53 6.42
C LEU A 30 -0.22 -2.19 5.77
N ALA A 31 -1.08 -2.19 4.75
CA ALA A 31 -1.52 -0.97 4.07
C ALA A 31 -2.33 -0.06 5.00
N GLU A 32 -3.17 -0.62 5.88
CA GLU A 32 -3.86 0.14 6.91
C GLU A 32 -2.88 0.85 7.84
N LYS A 33 -1.87 0.14 8.36
CA LYS A 33 -0.83 0.73 9.23
C LYS A 33 0.00 1.80 8.54
N ALA A 34 0.22 1.68 7.22
CA ALA A 34 0.91 2.70 6.45
C ALA A 34 0.12 4.01 6.39
N LEU A 35 -1.21 3.93 6.22
CA LEU A 35 -2.08 5.10 6.09
C LEU A 35 -2.56 5.66 7.44
N TYR A 36 -2.71 4.82 8.46
CA TYR A 36 -3.28 5.19 9.75
C TYR A 36 -2.68 6.46 10.38
N PRO A 37 -1.34 6.68 10.37
CA PRO A 37 -0.75 7.87 10.98
C PRO A 37 -1.11 9.20 10.30
N VAL A 38 -1.58 9.18 9.04
CA VAL A 38 -1.98 10.39 8.32
C VAL A 38 -3.50 10.66 8.37
N ILE A 39 -4.28 9.74 8.94
CA ILE A 39 -5.73 9.90 9.06
C ILE A 39 -6.08 10.93 10.16
N PRO A 40 -7.01 11.86 9.91
CA PRO A 40 -7.49 12.81 10.92
C PRO A 40 -8.22 12.09 12.06
N LYS A 41 -7.99 12.53 13.31
CA LYS A 41 -8.66 11.97 14.49
C LYS A 41 -10.15 12.32 14.55
N ASP A 42 -10.48 13.57 14.28
CA ASP A 42 -11.84 14.12 14.43
C ASP A 42 -12.58 14.18 13.08
N PHE A 43 -12.71 13.03 12.42
CA PHE A 43 -13.46 12.92 11.17
C PHE A 43 -14.89 12.46 11.45
N PRO A 44 -15.94 13.12 10.90
CA PRO A 44 -17.33 12.84 11.25
C PRO A 44 -17.87 11.48 10.77
N PHE A 45 -17.11 10.77 9.94
CA PHE A 45 -17.52 9.50 9.33
C PHE A 45 -16.49 8.40 9.57
N THR A 46 -16.93 7.15 9.56
CA THR A 46 -15.99 6.02 9.46
C THR A 46 -15.43 5.95 8.04
N ILE A 47 -14.11 5.85 7.92
CA ILE A 47 -13.44 5.72 6.63
C ILE A 47 -13.15 4.23 6.36
N ARG A 48 -13.70 3.72 5.25
CA ARG A 48 -13.39 2.40 4.72
C ARG A 48 -12.70 2.56 3.37
N VAL A 49 -11.45 2.10 3.30
CA VAL A 49 -10.73 1.95 2.03
C VAL A 49 -10.82 0.49 1.60
N THR A 50 -11.09 0.25 0.33
CA THR A 50 -10.97 -1.08 -0.28
C THR A 50 -9.86 -1.02 -1.32
N SER A 51 -8.98 -2.02 -1.33
CA SER A 51 -7.91 -2.16 -2.31
C SER A 51 -8.03 -3.52 -2.97
N GLU A 52 -8.42 -3.51 -4.24
CA GLU A 52 -8.55 -4.71 -5.07
C GLU A 52 -7.35 -4.74 -6.04
N VAL A 53 -6.55 -5.80 -5.96
CA VAL A 53 -5.40 -5.97 -6.86
C VAL A 53 -5.92 -6.53 -8.18
N LEU A 54 -5.87 -5.73 -9.25
CA LEU A 54 -6.37 -6.15 -10.56
C LEU A 54 -5.31 -6.83 -11.42
N GLU A 55 -4.05 -6.47 -11.21
CA GLU A 55 -2.88 -7.06 -11.86
C GLU A 55 -1.76 -7.14 -10.82
N SER A 56 -0.95 -8.19 -10.86
CA SER A 56 0.15 -8.36 -9.92
C SER A 56 1.43 -8.83 -10.59
N ASN A 57 2.46 -7.98 -10.48
CA ASN A 57 3.84 -8.34 -10.79
C ASN A 57 4.80 -8.01 -9.63
N GLY A 58 4.28 -7.90 -8.40
CA GLY A 58 5.04 -7.52 -7.21
C GLY A 58 4.36 -6.40 -6.41
N SER A 59 4.80 -6.21 -5.15
CA SER A 59 4.54 -5.01 -4.34
C SER A 59 3.07 -4.56 -4.16
N SER A 60 2.08 -5.46 -4.30
CA SER A 60 0.66 -5.06 -4.34
C SER A 60 0.13 -4.43 -3.03
N SER A 61 0.71 -4.75 -1.88
CA SER A 61 0.39 -4.09 -0.61
C SER A 61 0.92 -2.65 -0.54
N MET A 62 2.09 -2.37 -1.14
CA MET A 62 2.62 -1.01 -1.23
C MET A 62 1.86 -0.17 -2.24
N ALA A 63 1.48 -0.77 -3.37
CA ALA A 63 0.55 -0.16 -4.33
C ALA A 63 -0.79 0.21 -3.65
N SER A 64 -1.31 -0.65 -2.77
CA SER A 64 -2.53 -0.38 -2.00
C SER A 64 -2.37 0.83 -1.06
N ALA A 65 -1.21 1.02 -0.43
CA ALA A 65 -0.93 2.20 0.37
C ALA A 65 -0.88 3.48 -0.49
N CYS A 66 -0.21 3.43 -1.65
CA CYS A 66 -0.16 4.54 -2.59
C CYS A 66 -1.58 4.91 -3.07
N CYS A 67 -2.31 3.95 -3.64
CA CYS A 67 -3.66 4.16 -4.14
C CYS A 67 -4.64 4.57 -3.05
N GLY A 68 -4.53 4.00 -1.85
CA GLY A 68 -5.30 4.41 -0.68
C GLY A 68 -5.05 5.87 -0.31
N SER A 69 -3.79 6.34 -0.35
CA SER A 69 -3.47 7.76 -0.16
C SER A 69 -4.13 8.64 -1.22
N LEU A 70 -4.13 8.22 -2.49
CA LEU A 70 -4.78 8.97 -3.59
C LEU A 70 -6.30 9.02 -3.38
N ALA A 71 -6.94 7.89 -3.12
CA ALA A 71 -8.38 7.78 -2.92
C ALA A 71 -8.87 8.58 -1.70
N LEU A 72 -8.08 8.63 -0.63
CA LEU A 72 -8.40 9.47 0.53
C LEU A 72 -8.38 10.97 0.18
N MET A 73 -7.40 11.41 -0.61
CA MET A 73 -7.33 12.79 -1.09
C MET A 73 -8.48 13.13 -2.03
N ASP A 74 -8.78 12.22 -2.96
CA ASP A 74 -9.91 12.34 -3.89
C ASP A 74 -11.25 12.38 -3.15
N ALA A 75 -11.44 11.54 -2.12
CA ALA A 75 -12.63 11.56 -1.27
C ALA A 75 -12.72 12.80 -0.34
N GLY A 76 -11.76 13.73 -0.40
CA GLY A 76 -11.75 14.94 0.44
C GLY A 76 -11.48 14.66 1.93
N VAL A 77 -10.83 13.54 2.25
CA VAL A 77 -10.34 13.28 3.60
C VAL A 77 -9.10 14.15 3.83
N PRO A 78 -9.08 15.00 4.87
CA PRO A 78 -7.97 15.90 5.15
C PRO A 78 -6.81 15.12 5.81
N ILE A 79 -6.16 14.25 5.04
CA ILE A 79 -4.97 13.54 5.50
C ILE A 79 -3.79 14.50 5.65
N SER A 80 -2.95 14.28 6.65
CA SER A 80 -1.86 15.21 6.99
C SER A 80 -0.72 15.24 5.96
N SER A 81 -0.56 14.17 5.18
CA SER A 81 0.43 14.04 4.11
C SER A 81 0.09 12.86 3.20
N ALA A 82 0.53 12.92 1.95
CA ALA A 82 0.58 11.73 1.09
C ALA A 82 1.50 10.66 1.68
N VAL A 83 1.13 9.39 1.44
CA VAL A 83 1.90 8.21 1.83
C VAL A 83 2.18 7.37 0.58
N ALA A 84 3.43 6.94 0.42
CA ALA A 84 3.81 5.96 -0.59
C ALA A 84 4.55 4.79 0.05
N GLY A 85 4.51 3.64 -0.61
CA GLY A 85 5.27 2.46 -0.23
C GLY A 85 6.08 1.90 -1.40
N VAL A 86 7.10 1.11 -1.09
CA VAL A 86 7.94 0.40 -2.06
C VAL A 86 8.48 -0.89 -1.43
N ALA A 87 8.75 -1.89 -2.26
CA ALA A 87 9.42 -3.13 -1.86
C ALA A 87 10.88 -3.11 -2.31
N ILE A 88 11.80 -3.49 -1.42
CA ILE A 88 13.22 -3.66 -1.71
C ILE A 88 13.57 -5.15 -1.63
N GLY A 89 14.21 -5.65 -2.67
CA GLY A 89 14.75 -7.01 -2.71
C GLY A 89 16.21 -7.07 -2.32
N LEU A 90 16.68 -8.30 -2.10
CA LEU A 90 18.08 -8.61 -1.87
C LEU A 90 18.48 -9.81 -2.72
N VAL A 91 19.65 -9.76 -3.34
CA VAL A 91 20.33 -10.92 -3.90
C VAL A 91 21.72 -10.98 -3.27
N THR A 92 22.06 -12.12 -2.67
CA THR A 92 23.34 -12.37 -2.01
C THR A 92 24.15 -13.42 -2.75
N LYS A 93 25.47 -13.28 -2.64
CA LYS A 93 26.43 -14.33 -2.94
C LYS A 93 27.02 -14.81 -1.62
N ASN A 94 26.65 -16.02 -1.20
CA ASN A 94 27.09 -16.58 0.07
C ASN A 94 28.35 -17.44 -0.11
N ASN A 95 29.24 -17.41 0.89
CA ASN A 95 30.34 -18.34 1.00
C ASN A 95 29.87 -19.60 1.77
N PRO A 96 29.78 -20.78 1.12
CA PRO A 96 29.32 -22.00 1.77
C PRO A 96 30.24 -22.51 2.89
N ASP A 97 31.51 -22.09 2.92
CA ASP A 97 32.49 -22.52 3.91
C ASP A 97 32.50 -21.63 5.17
N LYS A 98 31.91 -20.43 5.11
CA LYS A 98 32.00 -19.42 6.19
C LYS A 98 30.67 -18.90 6.73
N ASP A 99 29.54 -19.30 6.12
CA ASP A 99 28.20 -18.79 6.46
C ASP A 99 28.15 -17.24 6.46
N GLU A 100 28.87 -16.63 5.51
CA GLU A 100 29.02 -15.18 5.35
C GLU A 100 28.59 -14.74 3.94
N ILE A 101 28.01 -13.54 3.85
CA ILE A 101 27.67 -12.88 2.59
C ILE A 101 28.94 -12.25 2.00
N GLU A 102 29.42 -12.76 0.85
CA GLU A 102 30.60 -12.22 0.15
C GLU A 102 30.28 -10.95 -0.65
N ASP A 103 29.11 -10.93 -1.30
CA ASP A 103 28.63 -9.79 -2.07
C ASP A 103 27.09 -9.76 -2.03
N TYR A 104 26.49 -8.59 -2.22
CA TYR A 104 25.04 -8.45 -2.30
C TYR A 104 24.61 -7.27 -3.15
N ARG A 105 23.38 -7.34 -3.67
CA ARG A 105 22.72 -6.24 -4.37
C ARG A 105 21.32 -6.02 -3.82
N LEU A 106 21.00 -4.76 -3.56
CA LEU A 106 19.66 -4.31 -3.19
C LEU A 106 18.91 -3.89 -4.46
N LEU A 107 17.69 -4.37 -4.60
CA LEU A 107 16.85 -4.13 -5.78
C LEU A 107 15.66 -3.26 -5.38
N THR A 108 15.47 -2.12 -6.04
CA THR A 108 14.32 -1.25 -5.79
C THR A 108 13.14 -1.66 -6.66
N ASP A 109 11.95 -1.75 -6.05
CA ASP A 109 10.69 -2.04 -6.73
C ASP A 109 10.70 -3.38 -7.46
N ILE A 110 10.89 -4.44 -6.66
CA ILE A 110 11.09 -5.79 -7.17
C ILE A 110 9.88 -6.36 -7.90
N LEU A 111 10.20 -7.10 -8.96
CA LEU A 111 9.28 -7.99 -9.65
C LEU A 111 8.97 -9.23 -8.81
N GLY A 112 7.86 -9.92 -9.12
CA GLY A 112 7.51 -11.19 -8.46
C GLY A 112 8.60 -12.27 -8.59
N ILE A 113 9.35 -12.28 -9.69
CA ILE A 113 10.49 -13.21 -9.88
C ILE A 113 11.70 -12.85 -9.02
N GLU A 114 11.94 -11.56 -8.78
CA GLU A 114 13.03 -11.06 -7.95
C GLU A 114 12.73 -11.22 -6.46
N ASP A 115 11.46 -11.19 -6.09
CA ASP A 115 10.99 -11.66 -4.77
C ASP A 115 11.28 -13.16 -4.65
N TYR A 116 10.62 -14.01 -5.45
CA TYR A 116 10.69 -15.47 -5.27
C TYR A 116 12.12 -16.04 -5.33
N ASN A 117 12.96 -15.57 -6.25
CA ASN A 117 14.35 -16.02 -6.38
C ASN A 117 15.34 -15.20 -5.51
N GLY A 118 14.88 -14.13 -4.87
CA GLY A 118 15.69 -13.29 -3.99
C GLY A 118 15.64 -13.73 -2.54
N ASP A 119 16.42 -13.02 -1.73
CA ASP A 119 16.71 -13.34 -0.33
C ASP A 119 15.87 -12.53 0.67
N MET A 120 15.18 -11.50 0.19
CA MET A 120 14.40 -10.57 1.02
C MET A 120 13.27 -9.92 0.22
N ASP A 121 12.12 -9.74 0.85
CA ASP A 121 11.04 -8.86 0.43
C ASP A 121 10.79 -7.81 1.54
N PHE A 122 11.41 -6.65 1.38
CA PHE A 122 11.42 -5.57 2.37
C PHE A 122 10.46 -4.46 1.98
N LYS A 123 9.26 -4.50 2.57
CA LYS A 123 8.17 -3.56 2.31
C LYS A 123 8.21 -2.41 3.30
N ILE A 124 8.29 -1.18 2.80
CA ILE A 124 8.34 0.02 3.63
C ILE A 124 7.47 1.12 3.04
N ALA A 125 6.74 1.80 3.92
CA ALA A 125 5.83 2.88 3.54
C ALA A 125 5.95 4.09 4.46
N GLY A 126 5.63 5.26 3.94
CA GLY A 126 5.50 6.47 4.72
C GLY A 126 5.38 7.75 3.92
N THR A 127 5.57 8.87 4.61
CA THR A 127 5.50 10.21 4.03
C THR A 127 6.88 10.66 3.57
N ASN A 128 6.99 11.85 2.97
CA ASN A 128 8.28 12.45 2.64
C ASN A 128 9.16 12.69 3.90
N LYS A 129 8.54 12.79 5.08
CA LYS A 129 9.21 13.14 6.34
C LYS A 129 9.50 11.95 7.25
N GLY A 130 8.91 10.77 7.00
CA GLY A 130 9.03 9.66 7.94
C GLY A 130 8.55 8.32 7.39
N ILE A 131 8.77 7.28 8.20
CA ILE A 131 8.30 5.91 7.96
C ILE A 131 7.04 5.70 8.82
N THR A 132 6.07 4.99 8.27
CA THR A 132 4.77 4.70 8.91
C THR A 132 4.59 3.21 9.15
N ALA A 133 5.07 2.38 8.23
CA ALA A 133 5.01 0.94 8.32
C ALA A 133 6.25 0.31 7.69
N LEU A 134 6.65 -0.83 8.26
CA LEU A 134 7.72 -1.68 7.77
C LEU A 134 7.33 -3.15 7.97
N GLN A 135 7.51 -3.96 6.95
CA GLN A 135 7.43 -5.41 7.02
C GLN A 135 8.59 -5.99 6.21
N ALA A 136 9.50 -6.71 6.88
CA ALA A 136 10.63 -7.37 6.25
C ALA A 136 10.42 -8.88 6.28
N ASP A 137 10.27 -9.49 5.12
CA ASP A 137 10.30 -10.95 4.94
C ASP A 137 11.72 -11.33 4.51
N ILE A 138 12.48 -11.95 5.42
CA ILE A 138 13.88 -12.33 5.19
C ILE A 138 13.91 -13.84 5.05
N LYS A 139 14.37 -14.32 3.89
CA LYS A 139 14.38 -15.74 3.53
C LYS A 139 15.68 -16.44 3.93
N LEU A 140 16.74 -15.65 4.09
CA LEU A 140 18.02 -16.09 4.66
C LEU A 140 17.92 -16.27 6.19
N PRO A 141 18.84 -17.05 6.81
CA PRO A 141 18.94 -17.18 8.27
C PRO A 141 19.51 -15.91 8.93
N GLY A 142 18.86 -14.76 8.67
CA GLY A 142 19.30 -13.44 9.11
C GLY A 142 20.17 -12.72 8.06
N ILE A 143 20.22 -11.39 8.18
CA ILE A 143 21.08 -10.53 7.38
C ILE A 143 21.74 -9.48 8.28
N PRO A 144 22.94 -9.00 7.95
CA PRO A 144 23.59 -7.93 8.70
C PRO A 144 22.75 -6.66 8.75
N LEU A 145 22.73 -5.99 9.91
CA LEU A 145 22.02 -4.72 10.10
C LEU A 145 22.43 -3.65 9.08
N LYS A 146 23.68 -3.68 8.62
CA LYS A 146 24.18 -2.79 7.56
C LYS A 146 23.32 -2.87 6.29
N ILE A 147 22.97 -4.08 5.83
CA ILE A 147 22.14 -4.29 4.63
C ILE A 147 20.74 -3.69 4.84
N VAL A 148 20.18 -3.88 6.04
CA VAL A 148 18.87 -3.31 6.40
C VAL A 148 18.89 -1.78 6.37
N MET A 149 19.95 -1.15 6.92
CA MET A 149 20.09 0.31 6.93
C MET A 149 20.22 0.88 5.51
N GLU A 150 20.98 0.20 4.64
CA GLU A 150 21.10 0.55 3.23
C GLU A 150 19.77 0.39 2.49
N ALA A 151 19.03 -0.70 2.75
CA ALA A 151 17.71 -0.94 2.17
C ALA A 151 16.70 0.15 2.57
N ILE A 152 16.68 0.58 3.84
CA ILE A 152 15.83 1.69 4.30
C ILE A 152 16.18 2.98 3.57
N GLN A 153 17.48 3.27 3.41
CA GLN A 153 17.94 4.48 2.74
C GLN A 153 17.56 4.48 1.25
N GLN A 154 17.79 3.36 0.56
CA GLN A 154 17.42 3.16 -0.84
C GLN A 154 15.90 3.29 -1.04
N ALA A 155 15.11 2.65 -0.17
CA ALA A 155 13.67 2.77 -0.19
C ALA A 155 13.18 4.20 0.09
N SER A 156 13.87 4.95 0.96
CA SER A 156 13.51 6.34 1.22
C SER A 156 13.69 7.23 -0.02
N VAL A 157 14.63 6.91 -0.92
CA VAL A 157 14.80 7.64 -2.18
C VAL A 157 13.64 7.29 -3.12
N ALA A 158 13.41 6.00 -3.36
CA ALA A 158 12.34 5.51 -4.24
C ALA A 158 10.95 5.99 -3.79
N LYS A 159 10.67 5.96 -2.49
CA LYS A 159 9.43 6.49 -1.91
C LYS A 159 9.20 7.97 -2.27
N LYS A 160 10.26 8.79 -2.27
CA LYS A 160 10.15 10.21 -2.63
C LYS A 160 9.84 10.40 -4.10
N GLU A 161 10.43 9.58 -4.98
CA GLU A 161 10.12 9.58 -6.42
C GLU A 161 8.66 9.21 -6.67
N ILE A 162 8.16 8.14 -6.02
CA ILE A 162 6.75 7.74 -6.09
C ILE A 162 5.84 8.87 -5.59
N LEU A 163 6.15 9.48 -4.43
CA LEU A 163 5.39 10.61 -3.90
C LEU A 163 5.37 11.81 -4.84
N GLN A 164 6.48 12.08 -5.55
CA GLN A 164 6.55 13.16 -6.52
C GLN A 164 5.63 12.90 -7.72
N ILE A 165 5.60 11.67 -8.23
CA ILE A 165 4.69 11.26 -9.31
C ILE A 165 3.24 11.34 -8.85
N MET A 166 2.93 10.82 -7.66
CA MET A 166 1.59 10.89 -7.07
C MET A 166 1.11 12.33 -6.94
N THR A 167 1.95 13.22 -6.41
CA THR A 167 1.57 14.63 -6.16
C THR A 167 1.45 15.42 -7.46
N THR A 168 2.22 15.07 -8.50
CA THR A 168 2.14 15.74 -9.81
C THR A 168 0.81 15.46 -10.51
N ASN A 169 0.27 14.25 -10.33
CA ASN A 169 -0.93 13.79 -11.03
C ASN A 169 -2.23 13.94 -10.22
N VAL A 170 -2.15 14.31 -8.94
CA VAL A 170 -3.32 14.56 -8.08
C VAL A 170 -3.60 16.05 -8.00
N VAL A 171 -4.77 16.44 -8.50
CA VAL A 171 -5.40 17.73 -8.20
C VAL A 171 -5.65 17.75 -6.69
N LYS A 172 -5.20 18.82 -6.02
CA LYS A 172 -5.31 19.07 -4.57
C LYS A 172 -6.59 18.48 -3.96
N THR A 173 -6.48 17.93 -2.73
CA THR A 173 -7.61 17.46 -1.91
C THR A 173 -8.85 18.30 -2.15
N LEU A 174 -9.95 17.67 -2.58
CA LEU A 174 -11.18 18.38 -2.87
C LEU A 174 -11.56 19.22 -1.64
N SER A 175 -11.61 20.53 -1.84
CA SER A 175 -11.88 21.50 -0.77
C SER A 175 -13.33 21.49 -0.31
N ASP A 176 -14.23 20.84 -1.05
CA ASP A 176 -15.64 20.77 -0.74
C ASP A 176 -16.23 19.39 -1.08
N ARG A 177 -17.01 18.83 -0.14
CA ARG A 177 -17.74 17.55 -0.24
C ARG A 177 -19.23 17.73 -0.51
N SER A 178 -19.69 18.98 -0.65
CA SER A 178 -21.10 19.34 -0.85
C SER A 178 -21.77 18.61 -2.04
N SER A 179 -20.99 18.19 -3.04
CA SER A 179 -21.49 17.47 -4.22
C SER A 179 -21.52 15.93 -4.07
N ILE A 180 -20.95 15.35 -3.01
CA ILE A 180 -20.86 13.88 -2.79
C ILE A 180 -21.69 13.47 -1.55
N VAL A 181 -22.84 14.12 -1.34
CA VAL A 181 -23.86 13.64 -0.39
C VAL A 181 -24.85 12.77 -1.15
N MET A 182 -24.58 11.47 -1.19
CA MET A 182 -25.61 10.47 -1.49
C MET A 182 -26.52 10.33 -0.26
N GLY A 183 -27.70 10.94 -0.32
CA GLY A 183 -28.75 10.74 0.67
C GLY A 183 -29.59 11.96 1.01
N GLU A 184 -30.06 12.73 0.02
CA GLU A 184 -31.30 13.47 0.25
C GLU A 184 -32.43 12.44 0.40
N SER A 185 -33.08 12.43 1.56
CA SER A 185 -34.34 11.73 1.74
C SER A 185 -35.32 12.25 0.69
N VAL A 186 -35.70 11.40 -0.27
CA VAL A 186 -36.82 11.68 -1.16
C VAL A 186 -38.07 11.79 -0.29
N SER A 187 -38.42 13.02 0.12
CA SER A 187 -39.75 13.30 0.61
C SER A 187 -40.68 13.12 -0.57
N GLN A 188 -41.37 11.97 -0.62
CA GLN A 188 -42.50 11.78 -1.52
C GLN A 188 -43.54 12.86 -1.21
N SER A 189 -43.56 13.93 -1.99
CA SER A 189 -44.73 14.80 -2.08
C SER A 189 -45.77 14.05 -2.92
N SER A 190 -46.67 13.36 -2.21
CA SER A 190 -47.89 12.82 -2.77
C SER A 190 -48.83 13.98 -3.10
N SER A 191 -48.69 14.55 -4.30
CA SER A 191 -49.76 15.38 -4.86
C SER A 191 -50.84 14.46 -5.44
N ASN A 192 -51.80 14.10 -4.58
CA ASN A 192 -53.12 13.66 -5.03
C ASN A 192 -53.75 14.79 -5.85
N SER A 193 -53.99 14.54 -7.13
CA SER A 193 -54.95 15.32 -7.91
C SER A 193 -55.86 14.38 -8.69
N SER A 194 -57.05 14.17 -8.15
CA SER A 194 -58.29 13.83 -8.84
C SER A 194 -59.38 14.68 -8.15
N PRO A 195 -60.46 15.09 -8.82
CA PRO A 195 -61.12 14.44 -9.96
C PRO A 195 -61.01 15.19 -11.30
#